data_AF-A0A7G1IL60-F1
#
_entry.id   AF-A0A7G1IL60-F1
#
_cell.length_a   1.000
_cell.length_b   1.000
_cell.length_c   1.000
_cell.angle_alpha   90.00
_cell.angle_beta   90.00
_cell.angle_gamma   90.00
#
_symmetry.space_group_name_H-M   'P 1'
#
loop_
_entity.id
_entity.type
_entity.pdbx_description
1 polymer ?
#
loop_
_entity_poly.entity_id
_entity_poly.type
_entity_poly.pdbx_seq_one_letter_code
_entity_poly.pdbx_strand_id
1 'polypeptide(L)'
;MCADTMDDHDDAEAVTIPNERLAQRLRAKGLSHARFATAVGVDIKTVRRWLADSDYKVREHNAHRAADVLDCTPYDLWPNQYPPSTAHPLATTSSGGPFTATLYASRTQLPITAWQQHFADATTSIDILVLAATFLFDTLDGFLDTLLDAAARGVAVRFLVGNPDTATTILRGQDEGIGEAVIARCRTSVELLTPTPAPQD
;
A
#
# COMPACT_ATOMS: atom_id res chain seq x y z
N MET A 1 -39.56 -48.35 43.15
CA MET A 1 -39.68 -48.61 41.70
C MET A 1 -39.30 -47.33 41.01
N CYS A 2 -38.20 -47.39 40.25
CA CYS A 2 -37.47 -46.24 39.75
C CYS A 2 -38.30 -45.45 38.75
N ALA A 3 -38.21 -44.12 38.85
CA ALA A 3 -38.81 -43.19 37.92
C ALA A 3 -38.07 -43.24 36.58
N ASP A 4 -38.88 -43.30 35.53
CA ASP A 4 -38.54 -43.16 34.13
C ASP A 4 -37.94 -41.76 33.90
N THR A 5 -36.79 -41.67 33.24
CA THR A 5 -36.26 -40.40 32.75
C THR A 5 -35.91 -40.61 31.30
N MET A 6 -36.85 -40.15 30.46
CA MET A 6 -36.71 -40.05 29.02
C MET A 6 -35.64 -38.98 28.74
N ASP A 7 -34.55 -39.43 28.13
CA ASP A 7 -33.46 -38.58 27.67
C ASP A 7 -33.92 -37.91 26.36
N ASP A 8 -34.48 -36.71 26.48
CA ASP A 8 -34.76 -35.83 25.34
C ASP A 8 -33.41 -35.36 24.78
N HIS A 9 -33.00 -35.98 23.68
CA HIS A 9 -31.87 -35.51 22.88
C HIS A 9 -32.31 -34.22 22.18
N ASP A 10 -32.02 -33.10 22.82
CA ASP A 10 -32.14 -31.75 22.29
C ASP A 10 -31.18 -31.61 21.10
N ASP A 11 -31.65 -31.96 19.89
CA ASP A 11 -31.02 -31.63 18.62
C ASP A 11 -31.02 -30.09 18.48
N ALA A 12 -30.06 -29.45 19.12
CA ALA A 12 -29.79 -28.02 18.98
C ALA A 12 -29.47 -27.73 17.51
N GLU A 13 -30.48 -27.30 16.76
CA GLU A 13 -30.38 -26.85 15.38
C GLU A 13 -29.30 -25.77 15.31
N ALA A 14 -28.14 -26.15 14.77
CA ALA A 14 -26.97 -25.27 14.73
C ALA A 14 -27.35 -23.97 14.01
N VAL A 15 -27.34 -22.86 14.74
CA VAL A 15 -27.63 -21.53 14.19
C VAL A 15 -26.58 -21.24 13.11
N THR A 16 -26.99 -21.33 11.85
CA THR A 16 -26.12 -21.03 10.71
C THR A 16 -26.08 -19.53 10.51
N ILE A 17 -24.87 -18.97 10.53
CA ILE A 17 -24.65 -17.53 10.30
C ILE A 17 -24.35 -17.36 8.81
N PRO A 18 -25.17 -16.63 8.04
CA PRO A 18 -24.90 -16.43 6.61
C PRO A 18 -23.56 -15.72 6.36
N ASN A 19 -22.82 -16.14 5.34
CA ASN A 19 -21.56 -15.49 4.95
C ASN A 19 -21.82 -14.26 4.07
N GLU A 20 -22.18 -13.15 4.72
CA GLU A 20 -22.42 -11.86 4.06
C GLU A 20 -21.19 -11.31 3.35
N ARG A 21 -19.98 -11.62 3.83
CA ARG A 21 -18.72 -11.16 3.23
C ARG A 21 -18.51 -11.77 1.84
N LEU A 22 -18.70 -13.09 1.73
CA LEU A 22 -18.67 -13.79 0.44
C LEU A 22 -19.78 -13.29 -0.49
N ALA A 23 -21.00 -13.11 0.03
CA ALA A 23 -22.13 -12.60 -0.74
C ALA A 23 -21.88 -11.18 -1.28
N GLN A 24 -21.26 -10.30 -0.49
CA GLN A 24 -20.91 -8.94 -0.90
C GLN A 24 -19.84 -8.93 -1.99
N ARG A 25 -18.78 -9.74 -1.85
CA ARG A 25 -17.69 -9.82 -2.85
C ARG A 25 -18.19 -10.36 -4.19
N LEU A 26 -19.06 -11.36 -4.19
CA LEU A 26 -19.71 -11.87 -5.40
C LEU A 26 -20.55 -10.80 -6.10
N ARG A 27 -21.34 -10.03 -5.34
CA ARG A 27 -22.11 -8.89 -5.85
C ARG A 27 -21.20 -7.81 -6.45
N ALA A 28 -20.11 -7.45 -5.76
CA ALA A 28 -19.16 -6.45 -6.23
C ALA A 28 -18.45 -6.84 -7.54
N LYS A 29 -18.09 -8.13 -7.71
CA LYS A 29 -17.54 -8.66 -8.98
C LYS A 29 -18.59 -8.98 -10.04
N GLY A 30 -19.88 -8.86 -9.74
CA GLY A 30 -20.97 -9.25 -10.66
C GLY A 30 -20.97 -10.74 -11.02
N LEU A 31 -20.47 -11.61 -10.13
CA LEU A 31 -20.38 -13.05 -10.37
C LEU A 31 -21.61 -13.78 -9.83
N SER A 32 -22.31 -14.51 -10.70
CA SER A 32 -23.32 -15.50 -10.28
C SER A 32 -22.67 -16.66 -9.54
N HIS A 33 -23.41 -17.33 -8.63
CA HIS A 33 -22.91 -18.50 -7.89
C HIS A 33 -22.40 -19.63 -8.81
N ALA A 34 -23.05 -19.85 -9.95
CA ALA A 34 -22.63 -20.87 -10.92
C ALA A 34 -21.28 -20.54 -11.56
N ARG A 35 -21.10 -19.30 -12.04
CA ARG A 35 -19.83 -18.84 -12.63
C ARG A 35 -18.68 -18.85 -11.61
N PHE A 36 -18.97 -18.47 -10.37
CA PHE A 36 -17.99 -18.56 -9.30
C PHE A 36 -17.60 -20.01 -8.99
N ALA A 37 -18.57 -20.92 -8.89
CA ALA A 37 -18.31 -22.35 -8.70
C ALA A 37 -17.40 -22.92 -9.80
N THR A 38 -17.68 -22.58 -11.07
CA THR A 38 -16.83 -22.98 -12.21
C THR A 38 -15.41 -22.40 -12.11
N ALA A 39 -15.26 -21.11 -11.80
CA ALA A 39 -13.95 -20.46 -11.70
C ALA A 39 -13.10 -21.05 -10.55
N VAL A 40 -13.73 -21.32 -9.40
CA VAL A 40 -13.10 -21.97 -8.25
C VAL A 40 -12.96 -23.48 -8.44
N GLY A 41 -13.56 -24.07 -9.47
CA GLY A 41 -13.51 -25.52 -9.75
C GLY A 41 -14.15 -26.38 -8.66
N VAL A 42 -15.26 -25.92 -8.09
CA VAL A 42 -16.06 -26.64 -7.09
C VAL A 42 -17.51 -26.78 -7.56
N ASP A 43 -18.29 -27.63 -6.89
CA ASP A 43 -19.72 -27.77 -7.18
C ASP A 43 -20.51 -26.56 -6.66
N ILE A 44 -21.61 -26.20 -7.35
CA ILE A 44 -22.47 -25.08 -6.95
C ILE A 44 -23.11 -25.28 -5.56
N LYS A 45 -23.35 -26.53 -5.13
CA LYS A 45 -23.82 -26.84 -3.77
C LYS A 45 -22.77 -26.49 -2.73
N THR A 46 -21.47 -26.64 -3.04
CA THR A 46 -20.37 -26.22 -2.17
C THR A 46 -20.39 -24.71 -1.97
N VAL A 47 -20.58 -23.93 -3.04
CA VAL A 47 -20.71 -22.46 -2.95
C VAL A 47 -21.93 -22.05 -2.13
N ARG A 48 -23.08 -22.70 -2.34
CA ARG A 48 -24.29 -22.45 -1.54
C ARG A 48 -24.05 -22.71 -0.05
N ARG A 49 -23.28 -23.74 0.27
CA ARG A 49 -22.92 -24.09 1.64
C ARG A 49 -22.02 -23.04 2.30
N TRP A 50 -21.03 -22.53 1.55
CA TRP A 50 -20.17 -21.43 2.00
C TRP A 50 -20.93 -20.14 2.24
N LEU A 51 -22.01 -19.89 1.47
CA LEU A 51 -22.87 -18.73 1.63
C LEU A 51 -23.84 -18.85 2.81
N ALA A 52 -24.35 -20.06 3.07
CA ALA A 52 -25.30 -20.31 4.13
C ALA A 52 -24.66 -20.30 5.54
N ASP A 53 -23.36 -20.61 5.62
CA ASP A 53 -22.65 -20.75 6.89
C ASP A 53 -21.24 -20.15 6.80
N SER A 54 -21.01 -19.05 7.52
CA SER A 54 -19.74 -18.33 7.61
C SER A 54 -18.67 -19.12 8.37
N ASP A 55 -19.07 -20.05 9.24
CA ASP A 55 -18.16 -20.89 10.01
C ASP A 55 -17.94 -22.27 9.35
N TYR A 56 -18.53 -22.50 8.18
CA TYR A 56 -18.31 -23.72 7.40
C TYR A 56 -16.83 -23.94 7.13
N LYS A 57 -16.26 -25.05 7.61
CA LYS A 57 -14.84 -25.37 7.43
C LYS A 57 -14.47 -25.56 5.96
N VAL A 58 -13.83 -24.56 5.36
CA VAL A 58 -13.37 -24.58 3.98
C VAL A 58 -11.98 -25.20 3.91
N ARG A 59 -11.74 -26.05 2.91
CA ARG A 59 -10.38 -26.57 2.66
C ARG A 59 -9.49 -25.43 2.17
N GLU A 60 -8.29 -25.35 2.70
CA GLU A 60 -7.31 -24.30 2.40
C GLU A 60 -7.17 -24.01 0.89
N HIS A 61 -6.91 -25.03 0.07
CA HIS A 61 -6.82 -24.88 -1.39
C HIS A 61 -8.06 -24.22 -2.02
N ASN A 62 -9.26 -24.55 -1.54
CA ASN A 62 -10.51 -23.97 -2.06
C ASN A 62 -10.70 -22.53 -1.58
N ALA A 63 -10.32 -22.23 -0.33
CA ALA A 63 -10.39 -20.88 0.21
C ALA A 63 -9.45 -19.93 -0.54
N HIS A 64 -8.23 -20.38 -0.85
CA HIS A 64 -7.28 -19.62 -1.67
C HIS A 64 -7.80 -19.40 -3.09
N ARG A 65 -8.26 -20.44 -3.78
CA ARG A 65 -8.83 -20.28 -5.14
C ARG A 65 -10.07 -19.38 -5.17
N ALA A 66 -10.91 -19.45 -4.16
CA ALA A 66 -12.05 -18.55 -3.99
C ALA A 66 -11.61 -17.09 -3.84
N ALA A 67 -10.61 -16.86 -3.00
CA ALA A 67 -10.03 -15.53 -2.76
C ALA A 67 -9.37 -14.96 -4.02
N ASP A 68 -8.61 -15.78 -4.76
CA ASP A 68 -7.99 -15.40 -6.04
C ASP A 68 -9.04 -14.98 -7.08
N VAL A 69 -10.13 -15.75 -7.19
CA VAL A 69 -11.23 -15.41 -8.12
C VAL A 69 -11.93 -14.10 -7.74
N LEU A 70 -11.89 -13.70 -6.47
CA LEU A 70 -12.56 -12.51 -5.93
C LEU A 70 -11.62 -11.32 -5.68
N ASP A 71 -10.34 -11.43 -6.06
CA ASP A 71 -9.28 -10.44 -5.80
C ASP A 71 -9.24 -10.00 -4.32
N CYS A 72 -9.31 -10.95 -3.40
CA CYS A 72 -9.21 -10.71 -1.96
C CYS A 72 -8.39 -11.81 -1.28
N THR A 73 -8.39 -11.84 0.06
CA THR A 73 -7.69 -12.85 0.85
C THR A 73 -8.69 -13.86 1.44
N PRO A 74 -8.26 -15.08 1.82
CA PRO A 74 -9.13 -16.02 2.55
C PRO A 74 -9.68 -15.45 3.85
N TYR A 75 -8.94 -14.57 4.53
CA TYR A 75 -9.39 -13.84 5.72
C TYR A 75 -10.59 -12.93 5.44
N ASP A 76 -10.60 -12.26 4.29
CA ASP A 76 -11.71 -11.38 3.90
C ASP A 76 -13.03 -12.16 3.76
N LEU A 77 -12.95 -13.46 3.46
CA LEU A 77 -14.11 -14.34 3.25
C LEU A 77 -14.46 -15.18 4.49
N TRP A 78 -13.46 -15.63 5.25
CA TRP A 78 -13.61 -16.50 6.43
C TRP A 78 -12.64 -16.08 7.56
N PRO A 79 -12.92 -14.97 8.27
CA PRO A 79 -12.01 -14.39 9.26
C PRO A 79 -11.77 -15.27 10.49
N ASN A 80 -12.70 -16.21 10.78
CA ASN A 80 -12.58 -17.14 11.91
C ASN A 80 -11.71 -18.37 11.59
N GLN A 81 -11.38 -18.60 10.31
CA GLN A 81 -10.66 -19.79 9.85
C GLN A 81 -9.23 -19.49 9.41
N TYR A 82 -8.99 -18.27 8.91
CA TYR A 82 -7.69 -17.85 8.42
C TYR A 82 -7.23 -16.62 9.21
N PRO A 83 -5.94 -16.49 9.52
CA PRO A 83 -5.43 -15.28 10.15
C PRO A 83 -5.53 -14.09 9.19
N PRO A 84 -5.62 -12.84 9.70
CA PRO A 84 -5.49 -11.65 8.87
C PRO A 84 -4.25 -11.77 7.99
N SER A 85 -4.45 -11.79 6.67
CA SER A 85 -3.33 -11.78 5.76
C SER A 85 -2.69 -10.39 5.85
N THR A 86 -1.40 -10.38 6.13
CA THR A 86 -0.60 -9.16 6.15
C THR A 86 -0.26 -8.69 4.73
N ALA A 87 -1.23 -8.63 3.79
CA ALA A 87 -1.14 -8.06 2.42
C ALA A 87 -2.44 -8.38 1.65
N HIS A 88 -3.07 -7.60 0.75
CA HIS A 88 -3.03 -6.21 0.23
C HIS A 88 -4.34 -6.01 -0.57
N PRO A 89 -4.84 -4.76 -0.79
CA PRO A 89 -5.06 -4.37 -2.19
C PRO A 89 -4.63 -2.93 -2.48
N LEU A 90 -3.43 -2.76 -3.03
CA LEU A 90 -3.22 -1.99 -4.27
C LEU A 90 -1.93 -2.49 -4.92
N ALA A 91 -2.03 -2.97 -6.16
CA ALA A 91 -0.88 -3.39 -6.96
C ALA A 91 0.05 -2.19 -7.20
N THR A 92 1.07 -2.05 -6.36
CA THR A 92 2.34 -1.43 -6.72
C THR A 92 3.41 -2.49 -6.50
N THR A 93 4.15 -2.75 -7.56
CA THR A 93 5.19 -3.77 -7.65
C THR A 93 6.31 -3.49 -6.65
N SER A 94 6.41 -4.28 -5.58
CA SER A 94 7.67 -4.51 -4.87
C SER A 94 7.62 -5.88 -4.18
N SER A 95 8.60 -6.73 -4.48
CA SER A 95 8.76 -8.06 -3.91
C SER A 95 9.02 -8.00 -2.40
N GLY A 96 8.15 -8.61 -1.60
CA GLY A 96 8.41 -8.96 -0.20
C GLY A 96 7.58 -8.21 0.85
N GLY A 97 6.47 -8.82 1.28
CA GLY A 97 5.72 -8.43 2.49
C GLY A 97 4.64 -7.35 2.34
N PRO A 98 3.83 -7.11 3.39
CA PRO A 98 2.92 -5.96 3.45
C PRO A 98 3.72 -4.67 3.31
N PHE A 99 3.43 -3.89 2.29
CA PHE A 99 3.73 -2.47 2.32
C PHE A 99 2.76 -1.77 3.30
N THR A 100 3.24 -1.46 4.51
CA THR A 100 2.55 -0.60 5.47
C THR A 100 2.99 0.84 5.23
N ALA A 101 2.13 1.65 4.64
CA ALA A 101 2.42 3.08 4.44
C ALA A 101 2.16 3.86 5.74
N THR A 102 3.16 4.62 6.21
CA THR A 102 2.94 5.63 7.24
C THR A 102 2.51 6.93 6.57
N LEU A 103 1.33 7.45 6.93
CA LEU A 103 0.83 8.72 6.42
C LEU A 103 1.17 9.86 7.38
N TYR A 104 1.78 10.91 6.84
CA TYR A 104 2.03 12.16 7.54
C TYR A 104 1.14 13.25 6.93
N ALA A 105 0.43 14.02 7.75
CA ALA A 105 -0.47 15.07 7.26
C ALA A 105 0.30 16.23 6.61
N SER A 106 1.57 16.40 6.96
CA SER A 106 2.49 17.33 6.31
C SER A 106 3.92 16.78 6.34
N ARG A 107 4.77 17.27 5.43
CA ARG A 107 6.20 16.93 5.40
C ARG A 107 6.94 17.26 6.71
N THR A 108 6.45 18.24 7.47
CA THR A 108 7.06 18.69 8.74
C THR A 108 6.83 17.70 9.88
N GLN A 109 5.92 16.74 9.71
CA GLN A 109 5.67 15.68 10.69
C GLN A 109 6.55 14.45 10.46
N LEU A 110 7.19 14.32 9.31
CA LEU A 110 8.15 13.25 9.05
C LEU A 110 9.45 13.57 9.80
N PRO A 111 9.95 12.68 10.68
CA PRO A 111 11.18 12.93 11.43
C PRO A 111 12.37 13.17 10.49
N ILE A 112 13.24 14.13 10.84
CA ILE A 112 14.46 14.43 10.07
C ILE A 112 15.34 13.20 9.90
N THR A 113 15.44 12.36 10.94
CA THR A 113 16.19 11.11 10.88
C THR A 113 15.64 10.14 9.83
N ALA A 114 14.32 10.09 9.65
CA ALA A 114 13.70 9.24 8.63
C ALA A 114 14.03 9.76 7.22
N TRP A 115 14.01 11.08 7.00
CA TRP A 115 14.49 11.68 5.75
C TRP A 115 15.93 11.30 5.44
N GLN A 116 16.84 11.47 6.41
CA GLN A 116 18.26 11.12 6.24
C GLN A 116 18.44 9.64 5.90
N GLN A 117 17.77 8.75 6.63
CA GLN A 117 17.84 7.29 6.40
C GLN A 117 17.33 6.90 5.02
N HIS A 118 16.24 7.50 4.52
CA HIS A 118 15.73 7.20 3.18
C HIS A 118 16.74 7.44 2.06
N PHE A 119 17.59 8.46 2.19
CA PHE A 119 18.64 8.74 1.21
C PHE A 119 19.92 7.92 1.50
N ALA A 120 20.32 7.83 2.77
CA ALA A 120 21.54 7.14 3.16
C ALA A 120 21.47 5.62 2.90
N ASP A 121 20.32 4.98 3.12
CA ASP A 121 20.17 3.52 3.03
C ASP A 121 19.73 3.04 1.65
N ALA A 122 19.54 3.95 0.68
CA ALA A 122 19.14 3.59 -0.68
C ALA A 122 20.18 2.64 -1.32
N THR A 123 19.69 1.59 -1.99
CA THR A 123 20.53 0.55 -2.60
C THR A 123 20.41 0.47 -4.13
N THR A 124 19.33 1.01 -4.71
CA THR A 124 19.04 0.87 -6.15
C THR A 124 18.93 2.22 -6.83
N SER A 125 17.99 3.07 -6.40
CA SER A 125 17.83 4.43 -6.94
C SER A 125 17.31 5.41 -5.90
N ILE A 126 17.58 6.69 -6.15
CA ILE A 126 16.97 7.84 -5.50
C ILE A 126 16.43 8.74 -6.61
N ASP A 127 15.11 8.81 -6.74
CA ASP A 127 14.43 9.69 -7.69
C ASP A 127 13.68 10.79 -6.93
N ILE A 128 14.09 12.04 -7.10
CA ILE A 128 13.47 13.21 -6.47
C ILE A 128 12.82 14.05 -7.57
N LEU A 129 11.48 14.13 -7.55
CA LEU A 129 10.72 15.03 -8.40
C LEU A 129 10.00 16.06 -7.55
N VAL A 130 10.37 17.32 -7.74
CA VAL A 130 9.90 18.41 -6.88
C VAL A 130 9.94 19.72 -7.64
N LEU A 131 9.16 20.70 -7.22
CA LEU A 131 9.22 22.02 -7.84
C LEU A 131 10.56 22.71 -7.52
N ALA A 132 10.89 22.85 -6.24
CA ALA A 132 12.16 23.43 -5.80
C ALA A 132 12.92 22.55 -4.79
N ALA A 133 12.27 21.99 -3.76
CA ALA A 133 12.96 21.22 -2.70
C ALA A 133 14.03 21.98 -1.89
N THR A 134 13.97 23.31 -1.80
CA THR A 134 14.89 24.08 -0.92
C THR A 134 14.89 23.53 0.51
N PHE A 135 13.73 23.06 0.99
CA PHE A 135 13.62 22.45 2.32
C PHE A 135 14.57 21.26 2.54
N LEU A 136 14.90 20.46 1.53
CA LEU A 136 15.85 19.35 1.71
C LEU A 136 17.23 19.87 2.08
N PHE A 137 17.68 20.94 1.41
CA PHE A 137 18.96 21.59 1.70
C PHE A 137 18.93 22.35 3.02
N ASP A 138 17.80 22.96 3.38
CA ASP A 138 17.66 23.74 4.61
C ASP A 138 17.52 22.86 5.87
N THR A 139 16.99 21.64 5.73
CA THR A 139 16.63 20.78 6.87
C THR A 139 17.51 19.56 7.05
N LEU A 140 18.17 19.09 5.98
CA LEU A 140 19.02 17.91 6.02
C LEU A 140 20.49 18.33 5.88
N ASP A 141 21.19 18.36 7.00
CA ASP A 141 22.63 18.61 7.01
C ASP A 141 23.37 17.62 6.11
N GLY A 142 24.26 18.11 5.24
CA GLY A 142 25.02 17.26 4.32
C GLY A 142 24.16 16.54 3.28
N PHE A 143 23.00 17.08 2.91
CA PHE A 143 22.10 16.44 1.95
C PHE A 143 22.77 16.10 0.61
N LEU A 144 23.49 17.05 0.01
CA LEU A 144 24.19 16.82 -1.25
C LEU A 144 25.26 15.74 -1.10
N ASP A 145 26.05 15.79 -0.03
CA ASP A 145 27.08 14.79 0.27
C ASP A 145 26.45 13.39 0.42
N THR A 146 25.28 13.30 1.06
CA THR A 146 24.54 12.03 1.18
C THR A 146 24.14 11.45 -0.18
N LEU A 147 23.71 12.30 -1.12
CA LEU A 147 23.38 11.87 -2.49
C LEU A 147 24.64 11.46 -3.26
N LEU A 148 25.74 12.19 -3.11
CA LEU A 148 27.02 11.87 -3.73
C LEU A 148 27.58 10.54 -3.20
N ASP A 149 27.49 10.31 -1.89
CA ASP A 149 27.88 9.05 -1.25
C ASP A 149 27.02 7.87 -1.75
N ALA A 150 25.71 8.07 -1.90
CA ALA A 150 24.84 7.06 -2.48
C ALA A 150 25.23 6.75 -3.94
N ALA A 151 25.47 7.79 -4.75
CA ALA A 151 25.94 7.63 -6.12
C ALA A 151 27.30 6.89 -6.19
N ALA A 152 28.22 7.20 -5.27
CA ALA A 152 29.52 6.53 -5.17
C ALA A 152 29.39 5.03 -4.83
N ARG A 153 28.34 4.63 -4.11
CA ARG A 153 27.99 3.22 -3.86
C ARG A 153 27.30 2.53 -5.05
N GLY A 154 27.06 3.24 -6.15
CA GLY A 154 26.42 2.70 -7.36
C GLY A 154 24.90 2.89 -7.43
N VAL A 155 24.31 3.70 -6.53
CA VAL A 155 22.88 4.04 -6.56
C VAL A 155 22.60 5.03 -7.68
N ALA A 156 21.56 4.78 -8.49
CA ALA A 156 21.15 5.73 -9.52
C ALA A 156 20.44 6.94 -8.89
N VAL A 157 21.04 8.13 -8.94
CA VAL A 157 20.45 9.36 -8.39
C VAL A 157 19.92 10.25 -9.52
N ARG A 158 18.63 10.61 -9.43
CA ARG A 158 17.98 11.56 -10.34
C ARG A 158 17.28 12.64 -9.54
N PHE A 159 17.59 13.89 -9.86
CA PHE A 159 16.93 15.05 -9.27
C PHE A 159 16.28 15.88 -10.39
N LEU A 160 14.95 16.01 -10.34
CA LEU A 160 14.16 16.79 -11.27
C LEU A 160 13.52 17.97 -10.53
N VAL A 161 13.92 19.18 -10.90
CA VAL A 161 13.35 20.44 -10.42
C VAL A 161 12.48 21.09 -11.49
N GLY A 162 11.57 21.96 -11.06
CA GLY A 162 10.83 22.82 -11.97
C GLY A 162 11.77 23.74 -12.74
N ASN A 163 11.62 23.81 -14.06
CA ASN A 163 12.42 24.72 -14.88
C ASN A 163 11.98 26.18 -14.60
N PRO A 164 12.84 27.03 -14.02
CA PRO A 164 12.49 28.40 -13.64
C PRO A 164 12.10 29.28 -14.84
N ASP A 165 12.55 28.95 -16.05
CA ASP A 165 12.39 29.79 -17.22
C ASP A 165 11.18 29.39 -18.09
N THR A 166 10.23 28.64 -17.52
CA THR A 166 9.02 28.18 -18.23
C THR A 166 7.74 28.83 -17.73
N ALA A 167 6.79 29.02 -18.65
CA ALA A 167 5.46 29.58 -18.35
C ALA A 167 4.72 28.79 -17.26
N THR A 168 4.93 27.47 -17.19
CA THR A 168 4.31 26.60 -16.18
C THR A 168 4.75 26.96 -14.76
N THR A 169 6.02 27.28 -14.55
CA THR A 169 6.55 27.66 -13.23
C THR A 169 6.04 29.04 -12.80
N ILE A 170 5.90 29.97 -13.75
CA ILE A 170 5.29 31.28 -13.52
C ILE A 170 3.83 31.13 -13.09
N LEU A 171 3.04 30.33 -13.81
CA LEU A 171 1.64 30.05 -13.49
C LEU A 171 1.53 29.43 -12.09
N ARG A 172 2.43 28.50 -11.72
CA ARG A 172 2.43 27.92 -10.37
C ARG A 172 2.74 28.91 -9.28
N GLY A 173 3.66 29.85 -9.51
CA GLY A 173 3.86 30.97 -8.60
C GLY A 173 2.57 31.75 -8.33
N GLN A 174 1.80 32.02 -9.39
CA GLN A 174 0.51 32.71 -9.29
C GLN A 174 -0.53 31.88 -8.53
N ASP A 175 -0.68 30.60 -8.86
CA ASP A 175 -1.62 29.68 -8.21
C ASP A 175 -1.34 29.52 -6.71
N GLU A 176 -0.06 29.44 -6.32
CA GLU A 176 0.37 29.32 -4.93
C GLU A 176 0.34 30.67 -4.17
N GLY A 177 0.01 31.78 -4.85
CA GLY A 177 -0.05 33.11 -4.25
C GLY A 177 1.31 33.69 -3.86
N ILE A 178 2.41 33.10 -4.33
CA ILE A 178 3.79 33.49 -3.98
C ILE A 178 4.61 34.01 -5.16
N GLY A 179 4.01 34.08 -6.36
CA GLY A 179 4.55 34.74 -7.55
C GLY A 179 5.96 34.26 -7.91
N GLU A 180 6.87 35.22 -8.10
CA GLU A 180 8.25 34.95 -8.49
C GLU A 180 9.07 34.14 -7.47
N ALA A 181 8.58 34.01 -6.22
CA ALA A 181 9.29 33.23 -5.20
C ALA A 181 9.45 31.76 -5.59
N VAL A 182 8.53 31.18 -6.36
CA VAL A 182 8.68 29.81 -6.91
C VAL A 182 9.88 29.75 -7.84
N ILE A 183 9.99 30.71 -8.76
CA ILE A 183 11.07 30.77 -9.74
C ILE A 183 12.42 30.91 -9.04
N ALA A 184 12.50 31.81 -8.06
CA ALA A 184 13.70 32.01 -7.25
C ALA A 184 14.12 30.71 -6.54
N ARG A 185 13.17 30.01 -5.90
CA ARG A 185 13.44 28.73 -5.23
C ARG A 185 13.91 27.65 -6.20
N CYS A 186 13.32 27.55 -7.40
CA CYS A 186 13.79 26.61 -8.41
C CYS A 186 15.23 26.90 -8.83
N ARG A 187 15.59 28.17 -9.04
CA ARG A 187 16.97 28.58 -9.36
C ARG A 187 17.95 28.21 -8.25
N THR A 188 17.62 28.56 -7.01
CA THR A 188 18.44 28.22 -5.83
C THR A 188 18.72 26.72 -5.76
N SER A 189 17.73 25.87 -6.03
CA SER A 189 17.94 24.43 -5.99
C SER A 189 18.86 23.92 -7.11
N VAL A 190 18.80 24.49 -8.31
CA VAL A 190 19.75 24.16 -9.38
C VAL A 190 21.17 24.55 -8.97
N GLU A 191 21.34 25.73 -8.37
CA GLU A 191 22.64 26.19 -7.87
C GLU A 191 23.19 25.27 -6.77
N LEU A 192 22.35 24.89 -5.80
CA LEU A 192 22.74 24.00 -4.70
C LEU A 192 23.04 22.56 -5.14
N LEU A 193 22.51 22.12 -6.29
CA LEU A 193 22.84 20.82 -6.90
C LEU A 193 24.11 20.86 -7.72
N THR A 194 24.62 22.05 -8.06
CA THR A 194 25.83 22.18 -8.85
C THR A 194 27.02 21.81 -7.94
N PRO A 195 27.87 20.84 -8.31
CA PRO A 195 29.02 20.48 -7.50
C PRO A 195 29.94 21.69 -7.36
N THR A 196 30.13 22.17 -6.14
CA THR A 196 31.17 23.16 -5.88
C THR A 196 32.51 22.46 -6.07
N PRO A 197 33.44 22.96 -6.91
CA PRO A 197 34.77 22.39 -7.00
C PRO A 197 35.38 22.40 -5.60
N ALA A 198 35.99 21.27 -5.20
CA ALA A 198 36.66 21.16 -3.91
C ALA A 198 37.63 22.35 -3.72
N PRO A 199 37.74 22.91 -2.51
CA PRO A 199 38.76 23.91 -2.23
C PRO A 199 40.12 23.33 -2.66
N GLN A 200 40.81 24.05 -3.54
CA GLN A 200 42.19 23.75 -3.89
C GLN A 200 43.03 24.17 -2.68
N ASP A 201 43.48 23.20 -1.87
CA ASP A 201 44.51 23.42 -0.85
C ASP A 201 45.87 23.76 -1.49
#